data_AF-A0A1Q6YIS2-F1
#
_entry.id   AF-A0A1Q6YIS2-F1
#
_cell.length_a   1.000
_cell.length_b   1.000
_cell.length_c   1.000
_cell.angle_alpha   90.00
_cell.angle_beta   90.00
_cell.angle_gamma   90.00
#
_symmetry.space_group_name_H-M   'P 1'
#
loop_
_entity.id
_entity.type
_entity.pdbx_description
1 polymer ?
#
loop_
_entity_poly.entity_id
_entity_poly.type
_entity_poly.pdbx_seq_one_letter_code
_entity_poly.pdbx_strand_id
1 'polypeptide(L)'
;MPSRIDYTLLGPFIRVLPLCCGQVKPFRPSVMAPLSPPCPGKRSSSQALPWQWAWLFLLETLPMILLLLLGGVVADRFPRQQVMLWSDASRAVAVLLIAAFGVMHLLQLWHLILLALFFGTVRGFFSPAYQSIIPQLVGKGDLASANSLTELSYQFYCSLGPMLGASCVAFAGPAAAFAFDGLTFLVSALWDTHSSIGDA
;
A
#
# COMPACT_ATOMS: atom_id res chain seq x y z
N MET A 1 -28.72 3.24 24.34
CA MET A 1 -28.63 1.87 23.75
C MET A 1 -27.69 1.97 22.55
N PRO A 2 -26.50 1.37 22.61
CA PRO A 2 -25.42 1.69 21.67
C PRO A 2 -25.31 0.62 20.59
N SER A 3 -25.61 0.98 19.34
CA SER A 3 -25.26 0.15 18.17
C SER A 3 -25.37 0.94 16.85
N ARG A 4 -24.93 2.21 16.83
CA ARG A 4 -24.38 2.72 15.57
C ARG A 4 -22.97 2.16 15.50
N ILE A 5 -22.71 1.32 14.51
CA ILE A 5 -21.36 0.94 14.12
C ILE A 5 -20.63 2.26 13.85
N ASP A 6 -19.64 2.61 14.68
CA ASP A 6 -18.85 3.83 14.48
C ASP A 6 -17.92 3.62 13.28
N TYR A 7 -18.46 3.92 12.09
CA TYR A 7 -17.75 3.85 10.80
C TYR A 7 -16.46 4.70 10.80
N THR A 8 -16.34 5.65 11.73
CA THR A 8 -15.16 6.47 12.01
C THR A 8 -13.95 5.66 12.46
N LEU A 9 -14.14 4.51 13.12
CA LEU A 9 -13.05 3.61 13.55
C LEU A 9 -12.59 2.66 12.44
N LEU A 10 -13.41 2.41 11.41
CA LEU A 10 -13.07 1.55 10.27
C LEU A 10 -12.29 2.30 9.17
N GLY A 11 -12.48 3.62 9.05
CA GLY A 11 -11.77 4.48 8.10
C GLY A 11 -10.24 4.36 8.12
N PRO A 12 -9.56 4.44 9.29
CA PRO A 12 -8.11 4.24 9.35
C PRO A 12 -7.70 2.80 9.01
N PHE A 13 -8.58 1.82 9.26
CA PHE A 13 -8.31 0.42 8.92
C PHE A 13 -8.31 0.22 7.39
N ILE A 14 -9.37 0.67 6.71
CA ILE A 14 -9.54 0.53 5.25
C ILE A 14 -8.44 1.28 4.47
N ARG A 15 -8.01 2.46 4.95
CA ARG A 15 -7.06 3.34 4.25
C ARG A 15 -5.59 2.94 4.37
N VAL A 16 -5.22 2.19 5.42
CA VAL A 16 -3.82 1.79 5.66
C VAL A 16 -3.53 0.37 5.16
N LEU A 17 -4.55 -0.50 5.13
CA LEU A 17 -4.46 -1.86 4.59
C LEU A 17 -3.77 -1.94 3.20
N PRO A 18 -4.10 -1.10 2.20
CA PRO A 18 -3.53 -1.25 0.87
C PRO A 18 -2.13 -0.60 0.73
N LEU A 19 -1.76 0.32 1.63
CA LEU A 19 -0.42 0.93 1.66
C LEU A 19 0.68 -0.09 2.02
N CYS A 20 0.39 -1.11 2.82
CA CYS A 20 1.37 -2.12 3.23
C CYS A 20 1.50 -3.29 2.23
N CYS A 21 0.47 -3.59 1.45
CA CYS A 21 0.53 -4.62 0.42
C CYS A 21 1.36 -4.15 -0.80
N GLY A 22 1.38 -2.85 -1.08
CA GLY A 22 2.36 -2.25 -2.00
C GLY A 22 3.80 -2.20 -1.46
N GLN A 23 4.00 -2.33 -0.15
CA GLN A 23 5.31 -2.46 0.51
C GLN A 23 5.72 -3.92 0.67
N VAL A 24 5.24 -4.83 -0.20
CA VAL A 24 5.81 -6.18 -0.29
C VAL A 24 7.27 -6.00 -0.69
N LYS A 25 8.10 -5.87 0.36
CA LYS A 25 9.53 -6.04 0.29
C LYS A 25 9.71 -7.32 -0.50
N PRO A 26 10.63 -7.36 -1.45
CA PRO A 26 11.02 -8.57 -2.12
C PRO A 26 11.62 -9.49 -1.07
N PHE A 27 10.73 -10.21 -0.41
CA PHE A 27 11.04 -11.09 0.69
C PHE A 27 11.62 -12.32 0.02
N ARG A 28 12.88 -12.61 0.35
CA ARG A 28 13.56 -13.81 -0.14
C ARG A 28 12.63 -15.01 0.04
N PRO A 29 12.48 -15.89 -0.96
CA PRO A 29 11.88 -17.20 -0.75
C PRO A 29 12.88 -18.07 0.01
N SER A 30 13.07 -17.79 1.30
CA SER A 30 13.91 -18.63 2.19
C SER A 30 13.08 -19.45 3.17
N VAL A 31 11.76 -19.18 3.30
CA VAL A 31 10.93 -19.74 4.39
C VAL A 31 10.07 -20.93 3.94
N MET A 32 10.30 -21.44 2.72
CA MET A 32 9.66 -22.68 2.25
C MET A 32 10.71 -23.68 1.78
N ALA A 33 11.51 -24.17 2.71
CA ALA A 33 12.28 -25.39 2.51
C ALA A 33 12.20 -26.24 3.77
N PRO A 34 11.44 -27.33 3.73
CA PRO A 34 11.88 -28.53 4.45
C PRO A 34 11.92 -29.76 3.53
N LEU A 35 13.02 -30.52 3.67
CA LEU A 35 13.17 -31.96 3.40
C LEU A 35 13.54 -32.49 2.01
N SER A 36 14.20 -31.71 1.15
CA SER A 36 14.97 -32.30 0.02
C SER A 36 16.47 -32.18 0.27
N PRO A 37 17.27 -33.27 0.21
CA PRO A 37 18.71 -33.17 0.37
C PRO A 37 19.30 -32.26 -0.72
N PRO A 38 20.27 -31.40 -0.39
CA PRO A 38 20.85 -30.48 -1.35
C PRO A 38 21.55 -31.26 -2.47
N CYS A 39 21.13 -31.03 -3.73
CA CYS A 39 21.83 -31.56 -4.89
C CYS A 39 23.26 -30.99 -4.95
N PRO A 40 24.30 -31.84 -5.00
CA PRO A 40 25.68 -31.37 -5.14
C PRO A 40 25.87 -30.89 -6.59
N GLY A 41 26.08 -29.59 -6.80
CA GLY A 41 26.51 -29.07 -8.10
C GLY A 41 25.89 -27.76 -8.59
N LYS A 42 24.83 -27.24 -7.96
CA LYS A 42 24.35 -25.87 -8.28
C LYS A 42 25.10 -24.84 -7.46
N ARG A 43 26.15 -24.29 -8.07
CA ARG A 43 26.81 -23.06 -7.64
C ARG A 43 25.74 -21.98 -7.49
N SER A 44 25.48 -21.56 -6.25
CA SER A 44 24.56 -20.48 -5.90
C SER A 44 25.06 -19.17 -6.50
N SER A 45 24.68 -18.89 -7.75
CA SER A 45 25.02 -17.67 -8.49
C SER A 45 23.97 -16.57 -8.35
N SER A 46 22.93 -16.78 -7.54
CA SER A 46 21.90 -15.78 -7.25
C SER A 46 22.08 -15.18 -5.85
N GLN A 47 23.29 -14.75 -5.53
CA GLN A 47 23.46 -13.60 -4.64
C GLN A 47 23.13 -12.36 -5.47
N ALA A 48 21.84 -12.06 -5.66
CA ALA A 48 21.44 -10.72 -6.09
C ALA A 48 22.11 -9.75 -5.13
N LEU A 49 23.03 -8.94 -5.66
CA LEU A 49 23.91 -8.13 -4.84
C LEU A 49 23.04 -7.20 -3.97
N PRO A 50 23.33 -7.04 -2.67
CA PRO A 50 22.48 -6.27 -1.74
C PRO A 50 22.18 -4.84 -2.23
N TRP A 51 23.04 -4.27 -3.08
CA TRP A 51 22.87 -2.95 -3.67
C TRP A 51 21.73 -2.85 -4.70
N GLN A 52 21.31 -3.94 -5.37
CA GLN A 52 20.23 -3.88 -6.37
C GLN A 52 18.88 -3.59 -5.72
N TRP A 53 18.61 -4.23 -4.57
CA TRP A 53 17.41 -3.96 -3.77
C TRP A 53 17.46 -2.56 -3.14
N ALA A 54 18.65 -2.06 -2.79
CA ALA A 54 18.83 -0.70 -2.29
C ALA A 54 18.40 0.35 -3.33
N TRP A 55 18.73 0.15 -4.62
CA TRP A 55 18.29 1.06 -5.69
C TRP A 55 16.77 1.09 -5.86
N LEU A 56 16.10 -0.07 -5.79
CA LEU A 56 14.63 -0.12 -5.86
C LEU A 56 13.99 0.64 -4.70
N PHE A 57 14.51 0.44 -3.48
CA PHE A 57 14.05 1.17 -2.31
C PHE A 57 14.30 2.69 -2.43
N LEU A 58 15.46 3.07 -2.97
CA LEU A 58 15.79 4.47 -3.22
C LEU A 58 14.82 5.09 -4.24
N LEU A 59 14.56 4.40 -5.35
CA LEU A 59 13.65 4.86 -6.41
C LEU A 59 12.22 5.02 -5.93
N GLU A 60 11.79 4.27 -4.92
CA GLU A 60 10.48 4.43 -4.30
C GLU A 60 10.45 5.57 -3.28
N THR A 61 11.48 5.66 -2.43
CA THR A 61 11.49 6.60 -1.29
C THR A 61 11.86 8.03 -1.72
N LEU A 62 12.71 8.17 -2.73
CA LEU A 62 13.18 9.46 -3.25
C LEU A 62 12.02 10.33 -3.78
N PRO A 63 11.14 9.86 -4.70
CA PRO A 63 10.00 10.65 -5.14
C PRO A 63 9.05 10.97 -3.99
N MET A 64 8.85 10.02 -3.06
CA MET A 64 8.02 10.25 -1.88
C MET A 64 8.55 11.43 -1.05
N ILE A 65 9.85 11.48 -0.77
CA ILE A 65 10.45 12.58 0.02
C ILE A 65 10.38 13.91 -0.73
N LEU A 66 10.72 13.92 -2.03
CA LEU A 66 10.67 15.15 -2.84
C LEU A 66 9.25 15.71 -2.94
N LEU A 67 8.27 14.83 -3.11
CA LEU A 67 6.87 15.21 -3.27
C LEU A 67 6.14 15.39 -1.95
N LEU A 68 6.72 15.03 -0.80
CA LEU A 68 6.09 15.25 0.49
C LEU A 68 5.87 16.75 0.75
N LEU A 69 6.84 17.58 0.37
CA LEU A 69 6.76 19.04 0.52
C LEU A 69 5.69 19.65 -0.42
N LEU A 70 5.65 19.18 -1.67
CA LEU A 70 4.63 19.59 -2.64
C LEU A 70 3.23 19.06 -2.26
N GLY A 71 3.17 17.86 -1.71
CA GLY A 71 1.96 17.20 -1.24
C GLY A 71 1.31 17.92 -0.07
N GLY A 72 2.11 18.50 0.83
CA GLY A 72 1.61 19.39 1.88
C GLY A 72 0.88 20.61 1.31
N VAL A 73 1.48 21.30 0.33
CA VAL A 73 0.85 22.47 -0.32
C VAL A 73 -0.45 22.11 -1.03
N VAL A 74 -0.49 20.95 -1.69
CA VAL A 74 -1.70 20.44 -2.35
C VAL A 74 -2.77 20.06 -1.31
N ALA A 75 -2.38 19.43 -0.19
CA ALA A 75 -3.30 19.06 0.88
C ALA A 75 -3.90 20.27 1.63
N ASP A 76 -3.24 21.43 1.59
CA ASP A 76 -3.76 22.68 2.14
C ASP A 76 -4.72 23.41 1.18
N ARG A 77 -4.59 23.20 -0.13
CA ARG A 77 -5.42 23.86 -1.15
C ARG A 77 -6.65 23.07 -1.59
N PHE A 78 -6.60 21.75 -1.52
CA PHE A 78 -7.69 20.88 -1.95
C PHE A 78 -8.37 20.19 -0.75
N PRO A 79 -9.67 19.86 -0.86
CA PRO A 79 -10.34 19.06 0.15
C PRO A 79 -9.64 17.70 0.28
N ARG A 80 -9.21 17.38 1.51
CA ARG A 80 -8.37 16.22 1.83
C ARG A 80 -9.00 14.89 1.40
N GLN A 81 -10.31 14.77 1.56
CA GLN A 81 -11.08 13.61 1.11
C GLN A 81 -10.94 13.37 -0.41
N GLN A 82 -10.96 14.44 -1.23
CA GLN A 82 -10.80 14.28 -2.69
C GLN A 82 -9.37 13.85 -3.03
N VAL A 83 -8.35 14.40 -2.37
CA VAL A 83 -6.95 14.00 -2.59
C VAL A 83 -6.76 12.51 -2.28
N MET A 84 -7.38 12.02 -1.20
CA MET A 84 -7.34 10.61 -0.80
C MET A 84 -8.07 9.73 -1.82
N LEU A 85 -9.27 10.14 -2.26
CA LEU A 85 -10.04 9.44 -3.29
C LEU A 85 -9.26 9.29 -4.60
N TRP A 86 -8.69 10.38 -5.12
CA TRP A 86 -7.91 10.35 -6.36
C TRP A 86 -6.64 9.49 -6.22
N SER A 87 -6.01 9.53 -5.05
CA SER A 87 -4.84 8.71 -4.73
C SER A 87 -5.18 7.22 -4.70
N ASP A 88 -6.30 6.82 -4.09
CA ASP A 88 -6.74 5.43 -4.04
C ASP A 88 -7.22 4.93 -5.40
N ALA A 89 -8.02 5.73 -6.10
CA ALA A 89 -8.49 5.39 -7.44
C ALA A 89 -7.32 5.19 -8.43
N SER A 90 -6.34 6.10 -8.41
CA SER A 90 -5.20 6.03 -9.31
C SER A 90 -4.26 4.85 -8.99
N ARG A 91 -4.06 4.52 -7.70
CA ARG A 91 -3.35 3.30 -7.27
C ARG A 91 -4.09 2.04 -7.69
N ALA A 92 -5.41 1.99 -7.52
CA ALA A 92 -6.23 0.87 -7.93
C ALA A 92 -6.07 0.57 -9.43
N VAL A 93 -6.18 1.60 -10.27
CA VAL A 93 -6.00 1.47 -11.73
C VAL A 93 -4.60 0.99 -12.08
N ALA A 94 -3.57 1.59 -11.49
CA ALA A 94 -2.17 1.23 -11.78
C ALA A 94 -1.87 -0.24 -11.42
N VAL A 95 -2.33 -0.72 -10.26
CA VAL A 95 -2.11 -2.10 -9.82
C VAL A 95 -2.92 -3.09 -10.65
N LEU A 96 -4.18 -2.77 -10.99
CA LEU A 96 -5.00 -3.63 -11.83
C LEU A 96 -4.45 -3.78 -13.26
N LEU A 97 -3.86 -2.71 -13.81
CA LEU A 97 -3.15 -2.79 -15.09
C LEU A 97 -1.95 -3.74 -15.01
N ILE A 98 -1.19 -3.69 -13.92
CA ILE A 98 -0.07 -4.61 -13.67
C ILE A 98 -0.56 -6.06 -13.53
N ALA A 99 -1.66 -6.27 -12.82
CA ALA A 99 -2.29 -7.58 -12.70
C ALA A 99 -2.71 -8.11 -14.09
N ALA A 100 -3.32 -7.27 -14.92
CA ALA A 100 -3.71 -7.63 -16.30
C ALA A 100 -2.49 -8.01 -17.15
N PHE A 101 -1.40 -7.24 -17.11
CA PHE A 101 -0.14 -7.60 -17.79
C PHE A 101 0.47 -8.90 -17.27
N GLY A 102 0.30 -9.18 -15.97
CA GLY A 102 0.68 -10.45 -15.36
C GLY A 102 -0.07 -11.64 -15.95
N VAL A 103 -1.39 -11.53 -16.12
CA VAL A 103 -2.22 -12.57 -16.73
C VAL A 103 -1.89 -12.77 -18.21
N MET A 104 -1.57 -11.69 -18.93
CA MET A 104 -1.17 -11.76 -20.34
C MET A 104 0.29 -12.21 -20.55
N HIS A 105 1.03 -12.52 -19.48
CA HIS A 105 2.46 -12.85 -19.50
C HIS A 105 3.35 -11.78 -20.17
N LEU A 106 2.88 -10.53 -20.23
CA LEU A 106 3.61 -9.37 -20.77
C LEU A 106 4.35 -8.58 -19.68
N LEU A 107 4.33 -9.08 -18.44
CA LEU A 107 4.90 -8.37 -17.30
C LEU A 107 6.43 -8.32 -17.38
N GLN A 108 6.97 -7.11 -17.50
CA GLN A 108 8.40 -6.84 -17.53
C GLN A 108 8.84 -6.04 -16.30
N LEU A 109 10.12 -6.13 -15.94
CA LEU A 109 10.72 -5.42 -14.80
C LEU A 109 10.47 -3.89 -14.85
N TRP A 110 10.49 -3.29 -16.05
CA TRP A 110 10.24 -1.87 -16.23
C TRP A 110 8.84 -1.41 -15.77
N HIS A 111 7.82 -2.27 -15.91
CA HIS A 111 6.48 -1.97 -15.43
C HIS A 111 6.44 -1.84 -13.90
N LEU A 112 7.19 -2.71 -13.20
CA LEU A 112 7.30 -2.66 -11.74
C LEU A 112 8.08 -1.43 -11.26
N ILE A 113 9.11 -1.00 -12.01
CA ILE A 113 9.86 0.23 -11.69
C ILE A 113 8.96 1.47 -11.85
N LEU A 114 8.21 1.56 -12.95
CA LEU A 114 7.24 2.65 -13.17
C LEU A 114 6.16 2.65 -12.09
N LEU A 115 5.66 1.47 -11.71
CA LEU A 115 4.69 1.33 -10.63
C LEU A 115 5.27 1.82 -9.29
N ALA A 116 6.50 1.42 -8.94
CA ALA A 116 7.14 1.86 -7.70
C ALA A 116 7.34 3.38 -7.63
N LEU A 117 7.79 3.99 -8.74
CA LEU A 117 7.90 5.45 -8.84
C LEU A 117 6.53 6.12 -8.65
N PHE A 118 5.51 5.61 -9.34
CA PHE A 118 4.14 6.12 -9.24
C PHE A 118 3.56 5.97 -7.81
N PHE A 119 3.82 4.84 -7.15
CA PHE A 119 3.41 4.64 -5.76
C PHE A 119 4.11 5.62 -4.82
N GLY A 120 5.41 5.84 -5.02
CA GLY A 120 6.16 6.85 -4.26
C GLY A 120 5.60 8.26 -4.43
N THR A 121 5.22 8.65 -5.66
CA THR A 121 4.61 9.97 -5.90
C THR A 121 3.26 10.10 -5.22
N VAL A 122 2.34 9.15 -5.42
CA VAL A 122 1.00 9.18 -4.82
C VAL A 122 1.08 9.16 -3.30
N ARG A 123 1.99 8.37 -2.72
CA ARG A 123 2.20 8.32 -1.26
C ARG A 123 2.66 9.67 -0.70
N GLY A 124 3.46 10.42 -1.44
CA GLY A 124 3.88 11.79 -1.08
C GLY A 124 2.70 12.75 -0.92
N PHE A 125 1.64 12.60 -1.74
CA PHE A 125 0.40 13.39 -1.63
C PHE A 125 -0.55 12.84 -0.56
N PHE A 126 -0.67 11.51 -0.46
CA PHE A 126 -1.60 10.86 0.44
C PHE A 126 -1.24 11.03 1.92
N SER A 127 0.05 10.92 2.26
CA SER A 127 0.54 10.98 3.65
C SER A 127 0.12 12.27 4.40
N PRO A 128 0.38 13.49 3.89
CA PRO A 128 -0.04 14.72 4.57
C PRO A 128 -1.56 14.91 4.60
N ALA A 129 -2.27 14.49 3.54
CA ALA A 129 -3.73 14.51 3.51
C ALA A 129 -4.33 13.59 4.61
N TYR A 130 -3.78 12.39 4.77
CA TYR A 130 -4.21 11.43 5.79
C TYR A 130 -3.91 11.92 7.22
N GLN A 131 -2.71 12.42 7.50
CA GLN A 131 -2.38 12.88 8.87
C GLN A 131 -3.25 14.07 9.31
N SER A 132 -3.66 14.91 8.36
CA SER A 132 -4.44 16.10 8.66
C SER A 132 -5.93 15.80 8.86
N ILE A 133 -6.47 14.69 8.34
CA ILE A 133 -7.88 14.33 8.51
C ILE A 133 -8.23 13.79 9.90
N ILE A 134 -7.27 13.12 10.57
CA ILE A 134 -7.46 12.54 11.91
C ILE A 134 -7.95 13.60 12.92
N PRO A 135 -7.29 14.76 13.10
CA PRO A 135 -7.75 15.77 14.06
C PRO A 135 -9.03 16.50 13.66
N GLN A 136 -9.52 16.34 12.43
CA GLN A 136 -10.84 16.85 12.02
C GLN A 136 -11.97 15.89 12.39
N LEU A 137 -11.68 14.58 12.38
CA LEU A 137 -12.64 13.52 12.69
C LEU A 137 -12.84 13.31 14.20
N VAL A 138 -11.82 13.65 15.00
CA VAL A 138 -11.81 13.38 16.44
C VAL A 138 -11.53 14.67 17.22
N GLY A 139 -12.26 14.88 18.32
CA GLY A 139 -12.07 16.06 19.18
C GLY A 139 -10.69 16.09 19.84
N LYS A 140 -10.22 17.29 20.23
CA LYS A 140 -8.87 17.50 20.81
C LYS A 140 -8.53 16.59 21.99
N GLY A 141 -9.52 16.20 22.80
CA GLY A 141 -9.34 15.33 23.96
C GLY A 141 -9.03 13.87 23.60
N ASP A 142 -9.44 13.41 22.43
CA ASP A 142 -9.35 12.00 22.01
C ASP A 142 -8.22 11.73 21.00
N LEU A 143 -7.46 12.78 20.62
CA LEU A 143 -6.38 12.66 19.63
C LEU A 143 -5.33 11.61 20.00
N ALA A 144 -4.96 11.52 21.28
CA ALA A 144 -4.00 10.53 21.75
C ALA A 144 -4.52 9.09 21.56
N SER A 145 -5.81 8.86 21.85
CA SER A 145 -6.46 7.57 21.61
C SER A 145 -6.53 7.24 20.11
N ALA A 146 -6.92 8.23 19.28
CA ALA A 146 -7.00 8.07 17.82
C ALA A 146 -5.63 7.76 17.18
N ASN A 147 -4.57 8.43 17.63
CA ASN A 147 -3.20 8.15 17.18
C ASN A 147 -2.74 6.76 17.62
N SER A 148 -3.06 6.35 18.85
CA SER A 148 -2.71 5.03 19.37
C SER A 148 -3.37 3.92 18.55
N LEU A 149 -4.65 4.07 18.22
CA LEU A 149 -5.38 3.12 17.38
C LEU A 149 -4.85 3.09 15.95
N THR A 150 -4.50 4.25 15.39
CA THR A 150 -3.91 4.36 14.05
C THR A 150 -2.56 3.66 14.00
N GLU A 151 -1.71 3.86 15.00
CA GLU A 151 -0.40 3.19 15.09
C GLU A 151 -0.56 1.69 15.28
N LEU A 152 -1.45 1.25 16.18
CA LEU A 152 -1.77 -0.16 16.36
C LEU A 152 -2.19 -0.79 15.02
N SER A 153 -3.08 -0.12 14.29
CA SER A 153 -3.51 -0.56 12.96
C SER A 153 -2.32 -0.67 12.01
N TYR A 154 -1.46 0.35 11.95
CA TYR A 154 -0.25 0.35 11.13
C TYR A 154 0.68 -0.83 11.43
N GLN A 155 0.87 -1.17 12.71
CA GLN A 155 1.68 -2.33 13.10
C GLN A 155 1.04 -3.65 12.66
N PHE A 156 -0.28 -3.79 12.83
CA PHE A 156 -1.00 -4.96 12.33
C PHE A 156 -0.82 -5.14 10.82
N TYR A 157 -0.87 -4.05 10.04
CA TYR A 157 -0.65 -4.11 8.59
C TYR A 157 0.78 -4.39 8.20
N CYS A 158 1.75 -3.80 8.89
CA CYS A 158 3.16 -4.08 8.64
C CYS A 158 3.51 -5.56 8.86
N SER A 159 2.84 -6.22 9.81
CA SER A 159 3.01 -7.66 10.05
C SER A 159 2.18 -8.52 9.11
N LEU A 160 0.89 -8.25 8.95
CA LEU A 160 -0.03 -9.10 8.18
C LEU A 160 0.14 -8.94 6.66
N GLY A 161 0.49 -7.74 6.18
CA GLY A 161 0.62 -7.43 4.75
C GLY A 161 1.61 -8.37 4.04
N PRO A 162 2.88 -8.47 4.50
CA PRO A 162 3.85 -9.39 3.90
C PRO A 162 3.44 -10.85 3.99
N MET A 163 2.77 -11.25 5.09
CA MET A 163 2.29 -12.63 5.27
C MET A 163 1.22 -12.98 4.24
N LEU A 164 0.18 -12.15 4.13
CA LEU A 164 -0.91 -12.35 3.17
C LEU A 164 -0.43 -12.22 1.73
N GLY A 165 0.41 -11.24 1.44
CA GLY A 165 1.01 -11.05 0.11
C GLY A 165 1.85 -12.24 -0.31
N ALA A 166 2.75 -12.73 0.55
CA ALA A 166 3.58 -13.89 0.26
C ALA A 166 2.73 -15.17 0.09
N SER A 167 1.72 -15.38 0.94
CA SER A 167 0.81 -16.52 0.80
C SER A 167 0.02 -16.46 -0.51
N CYS A 168 -0.53 -15.30 -0.88
CA CYS A 168 -1.24 -15.13 -2.16
C CYS A 168 -0.33 -15.45 -3.35
N VAL A 169 0.90 -14.93 -3.36
CA VAL A 169 1.87 -15.22 -4.42
C VAL A 169 2.23 -16.71 -4.47
N ALA A 170 2.39 -17.36 -3.32
CA ALA A 170 2.73 -18.78 -3.24
C ALA A 170 1.64 -19.71 -3.76
N PHE A 171 0.36 -19.41 -3.50
CA PHE A 171 -0.76 -20.26 -3.90
C PHE A 171 -1.36 -19.90 -5.27
N ALA A 172 -1.51 -18.61 -5.57
CA ALA A 172 -2.23 -18.10 -6.74
C ALA A 172 -1.32 -17.40 -7.77
N GLY A 173 -0.04 -17.22 -7.45
CA GLY A 173 0.94 -16.57 -8.32
C GLY A 173 0.95 -15.04 -8.21
N PRO A 174 1.94 -14.37 -8.83
CA PRO A 174 2.12 -12.93 -8.73
C PRO A 174 0.95 -12.11 -9.28
N ALA A 175 0.37 -12.52 -10.42
CA ALA A 175 -0.71 -11.79 -11.07
C ALA A 175 -1.98 -11.73 -10.20
N ALA A 176 -2.32 -12.84 -9.53
CA ALA A 176 -3.45 -12.90 -8.62
C ALA A 176 -3.22 -12.07 -7.35
N ALA A 177 -1.99 -12.03 -6.84
CA ALA A 177 -1.63 -11.18 -5.70
C ALA A 177 -1.79 -9.69 -6.05
N PHE A 178 -1.32 -9.26 -7.22
CA PHE A 178 -1.55 -7.89 -7.70
C PHE A 178 -3.04 -7.60 -7.94
N ALA A 179 -3.80 -8.56 -8.48
CA ALA A 179 -5.25 -8.37 -8.64
C ALA A 179 -5.94 -8.16 -7.28
N PHE A 180 -5.59 -8.97 -6.28
CA PHE A 180 -6.10 -8.82 -4.92
C PHE A 180 -5.75 -7.46 -4.32
N ASP A 181 -4.49 -7.03 -4.45
CA ASP A 181 -4.04 -5.72 -4.00
C ASP A 181 -4.82 -4.58 -4.68
N GLY A 182 -4.96 -4.63 -6.02
CA GLY A 182 -5.74 -3.66 -6.78
C GLY A 182 -7.22 -3.60 -6.36
N LEU A 183 -7.83 -4.74 -6.02
CA LEU A 183 -9.20 -4.79 -5.49
C LEU A 183 -9.31 -4.11 -4.13
N THR A 184 -8.32 -4.23 -3.25
CA THR A 184 -8.35 -3.53 -1.95
C THR A 184 -8.32 -2.01 -2.12
N PHE A 185 -7.52 -1.49 -3.06
CA PHE A 185 -7.54 -0.07 -3.39
C PHE A 185 -8.87 0.37 -4.02
N LEU A 186 -9.49 -0.46 -4.87
CA LEU A 186 -10.83 -0.17 -5.40
C LEU A 186 -11.86 -0.06 -4.28
N VAL A 187 -11.84 -0.99 -3.31
CA VAL A 187 -12.75 -0.94 -2.16
C VAL A 187 -12.54 0.34 -1.35
N SER A 188 -11.28 0.75 -1.13
CA SER A 188 -10.95 2.01 -0.45
C SER A 188 -11.50 3.22 -1.21
N ALA A 189 -11.30 3.28 -2.54
CA ALA A 189 -11.81 4.36 -3.38
C ALA A 189 -13.35 4.43 -3.40
N LEU A 190 -14.03 3.28 -3.46
CA LEU A 190 -15.49 3.20 -3.40
C LEU A 190 -16.03 3.71 -2.07
N TRP A 191 -15.35 3.36 -0.97
CA TRP A 191 -15.70 3.85 0.36
C TRP A 191 -15.56 5.36 0.47
N ASP A 192 -14.43 5.91 0.02
CA ASP A 192 -14.18 7.34 0.01
C ASP A 192 -15.23 8.09 -0.84
N THR A 193 -15.64 7.51 -1.97
CA THR A 193 -16.70 8.08 -2.82
C THR A 193 -18.04 8.20 -2.08
N HIS A 194 -18.45 7.16 -1.35
CA HIS A 194 -19.69 7.19 -0.57
C HIS A 194 -19.63 8.23 0.55
N SER A 195 -18.46 8.42 1.19
CA SER A 195 -18.30 9.42 2.24
C SER A 195 -18.38 10.86 1.72
N SER A 196 -17.90 11.13 0.51
CA SER A 196 -17.92 12.47 -0.08
C SER A 196 -19.31 12.94 -0.52
N ILE A 197 -20.25 12.02 -0.76
CA ILE A 197 -21.61 12.33 -1.24
C ILE A 197 -22.53 12.74 -0.09
N GLY A 198 -22.23 12.32 1.14
CA GLY A 198 -23.06 12.61 2.32
C GLY A 198 -22.97 14.05 2.85
N ASP A 199 -21.95 14.81 2.42
CA ASP A 199 -21.62 16.14 2.92
C ASP A 199 -22.04 17.29 1.96
N ALA A 200 -22.73 16.97 0.84
CA ALA A 200 -23.22 17.93 -0.17
C ALA A 200 -24.74 18.08 -0.13
#